data_AF-A0A9E2UJZ9-F1
#
_entry.id   AF-A0A9E2UJZ9-F1
#
_cell.length_a   1.000
_cell.length_b   1.000
_cell.length_c   1.000
_cell.angle_alpha   90.00
_cell.angle_beta   90.00
_cell.angle_gamma   90.00
#
_symmetry.space_group_name_H-M   'P 1'
#
loop_
_entity.id
_entity.type
_entity.pdbx_description
1 polymer ?
#
loop_
_entity_poly.entity_id
_entity_poly.type
_entity_poly.pdbx_seq_one_letter_code
_entity_poly.pdbx_strand_id
1 'polypeptide(L)'
;MVDLEFDTIWRQYEARREAAPAVAGTDPIPAAGEIGVEAIPSVGEADADAVPTASASGAAGQHEEAARAEYRKIAERRVRLGLLLAEVGSKNNITVTPDEVNQALTREARRHPGHERQVLDFYRQNPGTIDTLRAPIFEDKVIDFIVELAKIGERKVTPQELFREADPGEDALPS
;
A
#
# COMPACT_ATOMS: atom_id res chain seq x y z
N MET A 1 -4.38 -0.34 -2.29
CA MET A 1 -4.39 -0.77 -0.87
C MET A 1 -3.34 0.04 -0.11
N VAL A 2 -3.48 1.36 -0.15
CA VAL A 2 -2.66 2.36 0.56
C VAL A 2 -3.63 3.39 1.18
N ASP A 3 -4.79 3.59 0.55
CA ASP A 3 -5.90 4.43 1.02
C ASP A 3 -6.48 4.04 2.39
N LEU A 4 -6.34 2.77 2.82
CA LEU A 4 -6.90 2.29 4.09
C LEU A 4 -6.05 2.65 5.31
N GLU A 5 -4.75 2.93 5.13
CA GLU A 5 -3.89 3.31 6.25
C GLU A 5 -4.07 4.77 6.63
N PHE A 6 -4.27 5.67 5.66
CA PHE A 6 -4.41 7.11 5.94
C PHE A 6 -5.71 7.44 6.69
N ASP A 7 -6.86 6.92 6.26
CA ASP A 7 -8.16 7.18 6.92
C ASP A 7 -8.17 6.64 8.37
N THR A 8 -7.48 5.52 8.61
CA THR A 8 -7.31 4.94 9.95
C THR A 8 -6.43 5.81 10.85
N ILE A 9 -5.31 6.30 10.32
CA ILE A 9 -4.40 7.20 11.04
C ILE A 9 -5.08 8.54 11.35
N TRP A 10 -5.86 9.07 10.41
CA TRP A 10 -6.57 10.35 10.58
C TRP A 10 -7.67 10.28 11.64
N ARG A 11 -8.47 9.20 11.66
CA ARG A 11 -9.47 8.97 12.71
C ARG A 11 -8.83 8.85 14.10
N GLN A 12 -7.66 8.23 14.19
CA GLN A 12 -6.92 8.15 15.46
C GLN A 12 -6.39 9.52 15.91
N TYR A 13 -5.96 10.36 14.98
CA TYR A 13 -5.56 11.74 15.26
C TYR A 13 -6.74 12.59 15.75
N GLU A 14 -7.89 12.54 15.06
CA GLU A 14 -9.08 13.30 15.45
C GLU A 14 -9.65 12.84 16.80
N ALA A 15 -9.71 11.53 17.06
CA ALA A 15 -10.18 11.00 18.34
C ALA A 15 -9.29 11.44 19.51
N ARG A 16 -7.97 11.54 19.31
CA ARG A 16 -7.05 12.11 20.31
C ARG A 16 -7.23 13.62 20.50
N ARG A 17 -7.58 14.34 19.43
CA ARG A 17 -7.87 15.78 19.49
C ARG A 17 -9.14 16.07 20.27
N GLU A 18 -10.17 15.24 20.10
CA GLU A 18 -11.49 15.42 20.72
C GLU A 18 -11.53 14.98 22.19
N ALA A 19 -10.68 14.02 22.58
CA ALA A 19 -10.56 13.55 23.97
C ALA A 19 -9.66 14.43 24.87
N ALA A 20 -8.95 15.42 24.32
CA ALA A 20 -8.10 16.32 25.07
C ALA A 20 -8.89 17.56 25.55
N PRO A 21 -8.72 18.03 26.80
CA PRO A 21 -9.40 19.24 27.25
C PRO A 21 -8.96 20.44 26.41
N ALA A 22 -9.93 21.23 25.95
CA ALA A 22 -9.71 22.41 25.12
C ALA A 22 -8.87 23.45 25.87
N VAL A 23 -7.56 23.43 25.67
CA VAL A 23 -6.67 24.53 26.04
C VAL A 23 -6.66 25.50 24.86
N ALA A 24 -7.13 26.72 25.12
CA ALA A 24 -7.15 27.80 24.16
C ALA A 24 -5.72 28.28 23.86
N GLY A 25 -5.39 28.41 22.57
CA GLY A 25 -4.22 29.15 22.09
C GLY A 25 -3.05 28.26 21.65
N THR A 26 -2.73 28.37 20.36
CA THR A 26 -1.42 28.16 19.73
C THR A 26 -0.29 27.63 20.62
N ASP A 27 -0.12 26.31 20.67
CA ASP A 27 1.17 25.72 21.00
C ASP A 27 1.76 25.08 19.73
N PRO A 28 3.04 25.34 19.41
CA PRO A 28 3.70 24.77 18.25
C PRO A 28 3.87 23.26 18.42
N ILE A 29 3.87 22.54 17.29
CA ILE A 29 4.38 21.16 17.24
C ILE A 29 5.79 21.18 17.85
N PRO A 30 6.09 20.38 18.88
CA PRO A 30 7.41 20.38 19.50
C PRO A 30 8.47 20.08 18.44
N ALA A 31 9.55 20.87 18.44
CA ALA A 31 10.68 20.63 17.56
C ALA A 31 11.23 19.22 17.79
N ALA A 32 11.72 18.58 16.73
CA ALA A 32 12.13 17.17 16.65
C ALA A 32 13.27 16.72 17.63
N GLY A 33 13.60 17.52 18.65
CA GLY A 33 14.60 17.22 19.68
C GLY A 33 14.06 17.12 21.12
N GLU A 34 12.76 17.34 21.38
CA GLU A 34 12.19 17.28 22.74
C GLU A 34 11.28 16.07 23.01
N ILE A 35 11.24 15.11 22.09
CA ILE A 35 10.61 13.81 22.39
C ILE A 35 11.60 13.02 23.24
N GLY A 36 11.48 13.17 24.57
CA GLY A 36 12.18 12.31 25.51
C GLY A 36 11.94 10.85 25.17
N VAL A 37 13.03 10.09 25.02
CA VAL A 37 13.05 8.64 24.70
C VAL A 37 12.64 7.82 25.93
N GLU A 38 11.51 8.14 26.56
CA GLU A 38 11.01 7.43 27.76
C GLU A 38 9.62 6.81 27.59
N ALA A 39 9.05 6.80 26.37
CA ALA A 39 7.76 6.15 26.12
C ALA A 39 7.76 5.20 24.91
N ILE A 40 8.92 4.64 24.56
CA ILE A 40 8.94 3.40 23.78
C ILE A 40 8.98 2.28 24.82
N PRO A 41 7.89 1.51 25.05
CA PRO A 41 7.99 0.35 25.91
C PRO A 41 9.09 -0.56 25.36
N SER A 42 10.07 -0.85 26.20
CA SER A 42 11.14 -1.80 25.91
C SER A 42 10.50 -3.07 25.37
N VAL A 43 10.95 -3.50 24.19
CA VAL A 43 10.62 -4.82 23.63
C VAL A 43 11.15 -5.83 24.64
N GLY A 44 10.31 -6.21 25.58
CA GLY A 44 10.58 -7.30 26.50
C GLY A 44 10.81 -8.54 25.65
N GLU A 45 11.84 -9.29 26.00
CA GLU A 45 12.15 -10.61 25.48
C GLU A 45 10.85 -11.44 25.43
N ALA A 46 10.24 -11.50 24.25
CA ALA A 46 9.13 -12.38 23.99
C ALA A 46 9.76 -13.73 23.67
N ASP A 47 9.89 -14.55 24.71
CA ASP A 47 10.14 -15.98 24.59
C ASP A 47 9.30 -16.54 23.44
N ALA A 48 9.99 -17.19 22.49
CA ALA A 48 9.47 -17.61 21.19
C ALA A 48 8.43 -18.75 21.23
N ASP A 49 7.78 -19.02 22.38
CA ASP A 49 6.93 -20.20 22.58
C ASP A 49 5.52 -19.93 23.14
N ALA A 50 5.11 -18.68 23.36
CA ALA A 50 3.77 -18.39 23.89
C ALA A 50 2.73 -18.11 22.79
N VAL A 51 2.28 -19.16 22.09
CA VAL A 51 1.01 -19.14 21.34
C VAL A 51 -0.14 -19.22 22.36
N PRO A 52 -1.11 -18.29 22.38
CA PRO A 52 -2.25 -18.38 23.29
C PRO A 52 -3.12 -19.57 22.86
N THR A 53 -3.14 -20.62 23.69
CA THR A 53 -3.93 -21.83 23.45
C THR A 53 -5.41 -21.56 23.73
N ALA A 54 -6.12 -21.05 22.73
CA ALA A 54 -7.57 -21.06 22.71
C ALA A 54 -8.06 -22.47 22.38
N SER A 55 -8.27 -23.27 23.42
CA SER A 55 -8.98 -24.55 23.34
C SER A 55 -10.48 -24.30 23.13
N ALA A 56 -10.93 -24.28 21.86
CA ALA A 56 -12.32 -24.52 21.47
C ALA A 56 -12.47 -24.81 19.96
N SER A 57 -12.84 -26.05 19.64
CA SER A 57 -13.52 -26.53 18.42
C SER A 57 -12.74 -26.54 17.08
N GLY A 58 -12.49 -27.74 16.55
CA GLY A 58 -11.83 -28.02 15.27
C GLY A 58 -12.55 -27.53 13.99
N ALA A 59 -13.57 -26.68 14.11
CA ALA A 59 -14.19 -25.97 12.98
C ALA A 59 -13.51 -24.62 12.72
N ALA A 60 -13.03 -23.92 13.76
CA ALA A 60 -12.35 -22.64 13.61
C ALA A 60 -10.97 -22.78 12.92
N GLY A 61 -10.22 -23.85 13.25
CA GLY A 61 -8.93 -24.14 12.62
C GLY A 61 -9.02 -24.46 11.12
N GLN A 62 -10.09 -25.11 10.67
CA GLN A 62 -10.29 -25.41 9.24
C GLN A 62 -10.56 -24.13 8.43
N HIS A 63 -11.32 -23.18 8.99
CA HIS A 63 -11.53 -21.87 8.37
C HIS A 63 -10.26 -21.02 8.36
N GLU A 64 -9.44 -21.09 9.42
CA GLU A 64 -8.17 -20.39 9.50
C GLU A 64 -7.13 -20.95 8.52
N GLU A 65 -7.00 -22.27 8.40
CA GLU A 65 -6.08 -22.90 7.45
C GLU A 65 -6.50 -22.65 6.00
N ALA A 66 -7.81 -22.69 5.71
CA ALA A 66 -8.34 -22.36 4.38
C ALA A 66 -8.04 -20.89 4.01
N ALA A 67 -8.29 -19.95 4.93
CA ALA A 67 -7.98 -18.53 4.73
C ALA A 67 -6.46 -18.32 4.56
N ARG A 68 -5.63 -19.01 5.34
CA ARG A 68 -4.17 -18.95 5.24
C ARG A 68 -3.67 -19.45 3.89
N ALA A 69 -4.24 -20.54 3.39
CA ALA A 69 -3.89 -21.08 2.08
C ALA A 69 -4.27 -20.12 0.95
N GLU A 70 -5.43 -19.47 1.03
CA GLU A 70 -5.85 -18.45 0.07
C GLU A 70 -4.94 -17.21 0.10
N TYR A 71 -4.66 -16.67 1.28
CA TYR A 71 -3.73 -15.55 1.42
C TYR A 71 -2.32 -15.89 0.95
N ARG A 72 -1.86 -17.11 1.18
CA ARG A 72 -0.57 -17.57 0.66
C ARG A 72 -0.54 -17.55 -0.86
N LYS A 73 -1.58 -18.05 -1.53
CA LYS A 73 -1.66 -18.01 -3.01
C LYS A 73 -1.60 -16.57 -3.55
N ILE A 74 -2.34 -15.65 -2.93
CA ILE A 74 -2.34 -14.23 -3.32
C ILE A 74 -0.96 -13.60 -3.07
N ALA A 75 -0.35 -13.86 -1.91
CA ALA A 75 0.96 -13.35 -1.56
C ALA A 75 2.04 -13.88 -2.51
N GLU A 76 2.06 -15.17 -2.80
CA GLU A 76 3.00 -15.77 -3.76
C GLU A 76 2.87 -15.12 -5.14
N ARG A 77 1.65 -14.91 -5.64
CA ARG A 77 1.42 -14.23 -6.91
C ARG A 77 1.97 -12.81 -6.89
N ARG A 78 1.68 -12.02 -5.84
CA ARG A 78 2.15 -10.64 -5.69
C ARG A 78 3.67 -10.54 -5.60
N VAL A 79 4.31 -11.41 -4.82
CA VAL A 79 5.77 -11.43 -4.68
C VAL A 79 6.43 -11.80 -6.00
N ARG A 80 5.93 -12.82 -6.71
CA ARG A 80 6.48 -13.20 -8.02
C ARG A 80 6.36 -12.07 -9.04
N LEU A 81 5.20 -11.41 -9.11
CA LEU A 81 4.99 -10.28 -10.02
C LEU A 81 5.87 -9.09 -9.65
N GLY A 82 5.97 -8.74 -8.37
CA GLY A 82 6.83 -7.65 -7.90
C GLY A 82 8.31 -7.88 -8.24
N LEU A 83 8.81 -9.11 -8.04
CA LEU A 83 10.18 -9.49 -8.42
C LEU A 83 10.38 -9.43 -9.94
N LEU A 84 9.41 -9.88 -10.73
CA LEU A 84 9.48 -9.81 -12.18
C LEU A 84 9.55 -8.35 -12.67
N LEU A 85 8.65 -7.49 -12.20
CA LEU A 85 8.62 -6.08 -12.58
C LEU A 85 9.89 -5.35 -12.14
N ALA A 86 10.39 -5.62 -10.93
CA ALA A 86 11.65 -5.07 -10.44
C ALA A 86 12.84 -5.45 -11.34
N GLU A 87 12.94 -6.73 -11.73
CA GLU A 87 14.00 -7.23 -12.60
C GLU A 87 13.93 -6.60 -14.00
N VAL A 88 12.73 -6.48 -14.58
CA VAL A 88 12.53 -5.84 -15.89
C VAL A 88 12.92 -4.37 -15.82
N GLY A 89 12.45 -3.62 -14.83
CA GLY A 89 12.78 -2.20 -14.69
C GLY A 89 14.27 -1.96 -14.46
N SER A 90 14.93 -2.80 -13.66
CA SER A 90 16.37 -2.75 -13.42
C SER A 90 17.17 -2.97 -14.72
N LYS A 91 16.89 -4.06 -15.45
CA LYS A 91 17.60 -4.38 -16.71
C LYS A 91 17.46 -3.31 -17.79
N ASN A 92 16.34 -2.60 -17.81
CA ASN A 92 16.03 -1.58 -18.79
C ASN A 92 16.30 -0.15 -18.27
N ASN A 93 16.94 0.00 -17.10
CA ASN A 93 17.28 1.29 -16.47
C ASN A 93 16.08 2.23 -16.33
N ILE A 94 14.90 1.67 -16.07
CA ILE A 94 13.68 2.46 -15.82
C ILE A 94 13.84 3.13 -14.46
N THR A 95 13.69 4.44 -14.43
CA THR A 95 13.84 5.24 -13.20
C THR A 95 12.67 6.20 -13.05
N VAL A 96 12.29 6.48 -11.80
CA VAL A 96 11.28 7.49 -11.48
C VAL A 96 11.96 8.82 -11.25
N THR A 97 11.56 9.85 -11.99
CA THR A 97 12.14 11.20 -11.91
C THR A 97 11.53 12.00 -10.76
N PRO A 98 12.23 13.02 -10.23
CA PRO A 98 11.67 13.91 -9.20
C PRO A 98 10.38 14.61 -9.64
N ASP A 99 10.26 14.94 -10.93
CA ASP A 99 9.08 15.62 -11.46
C ASP A 99 7.85 14.71 -11.43
N GLU A 100 8.01 13.42 -11.75
CA GLU A 100 6.93 12.43 -11.68
C GLU A 100 6.42 12.27 -10.23
N VAL A 101 7.34 12.28 -9.26
CA VAL A 101 7.00 12.23 -7.83
C VAL A 101 6.24 13.49 -7.41
N ASN A 102 6.69 14.68 -7.83
CA ASN A 102 5.99 15.94 -7.54
C ASN A 102 4.58 15.99 -8.14
N GLN A 103 4.42 15.44 -9.35
CA GLN A 103 3.11 15.30 -9.98
C GLN A 103 2.21 14.32 -9.20
N ALA A 104 2.75 13.18 -8.77
CA ALA A 104 2.02 12.23 -7.93
C ALA A 104 1.59 12.84 -6.60
N LEU A 105 2.47 13.60 -5.95
CA LEU A 105 2.15 14.34 -4.73
C LEU A 105 1.03 15.36 -4.95
N THR A 106 1.05 16.09 -6.07
CA THR A 106 -0.02 17.03 -6.42
C THR A 106 -1.34 16.31 -6.69
N ARG A 107 -1.31 15.15 -7.35
CA ARG A 107 -2.51 14.32 -7.56
C ARG A 107 -3.05 13.80 -6.24
N GLU A 108 -2.17 13.37 -5.34
CA GLU A 108 -2.56 12.88 -4.02
C GLU A 108 -3.21 13.99 -3.20
N ALA A 109 -2.61 15.19 -3.14
CA ALA A 109 -3.25 16.34 -2.49
C ALA A 109 -4.65 16.64 -3.05
N ARG A 110 -4.84 16.56 -4.37
CA ARG A 110 -6.15 16.77 -5.01
C ARG A 110 -7.20 15.71 -4.67
N ARG A 111 -6.80 14.51 -4.23
CA ARG A 111 -7.74 13.48 -3.75
C ARG A 111 -8.31 13.81 -2.37
N HIS A 112 -7.68 14.72 -1.63
CA HIS A 112 -8.08 15.13 -0.29
C HIS A 112 -8.49 16.62 -0.27
N PRO A 113 -9.66 16.95 -0.85
CA PRO A 113 -10.12 18.34 -0.94
C PRO A 113 -10.30 18.98 0.44
N GLY A 114 -9.85 20.22 0.60
CA GLY A 114 -9.86 20.96 1.86
C GLY A 114 -8.72 20.64 2.83
N HIS A 115 -7.91 19.62 2.53
CA HIS A 115 -6.76 19.19 3.32
C HIS A 115 -5.45 19.20 2.50
N GLU A 116 -5.45 19.80 1.32
CA GLU A 116 -4.34 19.74 0.35
C GLU A 116 -3.03 20.21 0.96
N ARG A 117 -3.06 21.29 1.74
CA ARG A 117 -1.87 21.85 2.39
C ARG A 117 -1.29 20.90 3.43
N GLN A 118 -2.13 20.21 4.19
CA GLN A 118 -1.70 19.25 5.21
C GLN A 118 -1.09 18.01 4.57
N VAL A 119 -1.65 17.54 3.45
CA VAL A 119 -1.05 16.44 2.66
C VAL A 119 0.35 16.83 2.18
N LEU A 120 0.50 18.01 1.58
CA LEU A 120 1.82 18.48 1.13
C LEU A 120 2.82 18.61 2.27
N ASP A 121 2.40 19.15 3.41
CA ASP A 121 3.26 19.33 4.57
C ASP A 121 3.64 17.98 5.21
N PHE A 122 2.72 17.01 5.22
CA PHE A 122 3.00 15.64 5.66
C PHE A 122 4.14 14.99 4.87
N TYR A 123 4.07 15.02 3.53
CA TYR A 123 5.13 14.44 2.69
C TYR A 123 6.46 15.21 2.79
N ARG A 124 6.42 16.54 2.97
CA ARG A 124 7.63 17.36 3.18
C ARG A 124 8.34 17.04 4.50
N GLN A 125 7.57 16.82 5.55
CA GLN A 125 8.11 16.53 6.89
C GLN A 125 8.58 15.08 7.02
N ASN A 126 8.08 14.18 6.17
CA ASN A 126 8.38 12.75 6.22
C ASN A 126 9.01 12.29 4.89
N PRO A 127 10.31 12.54 4.64
CA PRO A 127 10.94 12.20 3.37
C PRO A 127 10.84 10.70 3.00
N GLY A 128 10.81 9.79 3.99
CA GLY A 128 10.60 8.36 3.73
C GLY A 128 9.19 8.00 3.21
N THR A 129 8.18 8.86 3.43
CA THR A 129 6.84 8.64 2.88
C THR A 129 6.77 8.97 1.39
N ILE A 130 7.66 9.82 0.89
CA ILE A 130 7.74 10.14 -0.54
C ILE A 130 8.05 8.89 -1.36
N ASP A 131 8.83 7.95 -0.81
CA ASP A 131 9.15 6.70 -1.50
C ASP A 131 7.92 5.82 -1.77
N THR A 132 6.86 5.97 -0.97
CA THR A 132 5.59 5.26 -1.20
C THR A 132 4.90 5.71 -2.50
N LEU A 133 5.15 6.95 -2.94
CA LEU A 133 4.67 7.47 -4.21
C LEU A 133 5.47 6.94 -5.40
N ARG A 134 6.71 6.49 -5.19
CA ARG A 134 7.60 6.05 -6.27
C ARG A 134 7.24 4.67 -6.79
N ALA A 135 6.87 3.74 -5.89
CA ALA A 135 6.63 2.36 -6.27
C ALA A 135 5.50 2.21 -7.31
N PRO A 136 4.32 2.85 -7.18
CA PRO A 136 3.27 2.79 -8.20
C PRO A 136 3.70 3.40 -9.54
N ILE A 137 4.41 4.53 -9.52
CA ILE A 137 4.90 5.18 -10.75
C ILE A 137 5.89 4.27 -11.48
N PHE A 138 6.77 3.61 -10.72
CA PHE A 138 7.73 2.67 -11.30
C PHE A 138 7.02 1.47 -11.94
N GLU A 139 6.04 0.89 -11.25
CA GLU A 139 5.23 -0.22 -11.76
C GLU A 139 4.53 0.16 -13.07
N ASP A 140 3.83 1.29 -13.11
CA ASP A 140 3.16 1.79 -14.32
C ASP A 140 4.15 1.92 -15.49
N LYS A 141 5.32 2.53 -15.27
CA LYS A 141 6.34 2.70 -16.31
C LYS A 141 6.91 1.39 -16.83
N VAL A 142 7.08 0.39 -15.96
CA VAL A 142 7.53 -0.94 -16.38
C VAL A 142 6.46 -1.64 -17.21
N ILE A 143 5.19 -1.51 -16.82
CA ILE A 143 4.07 -2.08 -17.56
C ILE A 143 3.96 -1.43 -18.94
N ASP A 144 4.02 -0.11 -19.01
CA ASP A 144 3.99 0.63 -20.28
C ASP A 144 5.12 0.16 -21.21
N PHE A 145 6.34 0.03 -20.69
CA PHE A 145 7.48 -0.50 -21.44
C PHE A 145 7.23 -1.93 -21.97
N ILE A 146 6.64 -2.81 -21.16
CA ILE A 146 6.30 -4.18 -21.59
C ILE A 146 5.26 -4.15 -22.71
N VAL A 147 4.22 -3.31 -22.58
CA VAL A 147 3.13 -3.18 -23.56
C VAL A 147 3.64 -2.62 -24.88
N GLU A 148 4.55 -1.65 -24.86
CA GLU A 148 5.17 -1.09 -26.07
C GLU A 148 5.94 -2.14 -26.90
N LEU A 149 6.50 -3.16 -26.24
CA LEU A 149 7.22 -4.27 -26.89
C LEU A 149 6.32 -5.46 -27.23
N ALA A 150 5.09 -5.49 -26.70
CA ALA A 150 4.19 -6.61 -26.88
C ALA A 150 3.59 -6.63 -28.29
N LYS A 151 3.39 -7.84 -28.82
CA LYS A 151 2.64 -8.02 -30.07
C LYS A 151 1.14 -7.91 -29.75
N ILE A 152 0.53 -6.82 -30.18
CA ILE A 152 -0.90 -6.56 -29.96
C ILE A 152 -1.71 -7.29 -31.04
N GLY A 153 -2.60 -8.20 -30.60
CA GLY A 153 -3.58 -8.85 -31.45
C GLY A 153 -4.98 -8.26 -31.24
N GLU A 154 -5.71 -8.01 -32.32
CA GLU A 154 -7.10 -7.54 -32.25
C GLU A 154 -8.08 -8.72 -32.32
N ARG A 155 -9.08 -8.72 -31.42
CA ARG A 155 -10.19 -9.69 -31.45
C ARG A 155 -11.51 -8.95 -31.33
N LYS A 156 -12.42 -9.18 -32.29
CA LYS A 156 -13.80 -8.71 -32.18
C LYS A 156 -14.55 -9.56 -31.16
N VAL A 157 -15.18 -8.89 -30.19
CA VAL A 157 -15.99 -9.50 -29.14
C VAL A 157 -17.35 -8.83 -29.07
N THR A 158 -18.36 -9.59 -28.67
CA THR A 158 -19.68 -9.02 -28.35
C THR A 158 -19.66 -8.37 -26.95
N PRO A 159 -20.55 -7.41 -26.66
CA PRO A 159 -20.66 -6.84 -25.32
C PRO A 159 -20.89 -7.90 -24.24
N GLN A 160 -21.72 -8.91 -24.53
CA GLN A 160 -22.02 -10.00 -23.60
C GLN A 160 -20.79 -10.84 -23.27
N GLU A 161 -19.88 -11.06 -24.23
CA GLU A 161 -18.62 -11.76 -24.00
C GLU A 161 -17.61 -10.91 -23.22
N LEU A 162 -17.60 -9.59 -23.43
CA LEU A 162 -16.70 -8.67 -22.74
C LEU A 162 -16.99 -8.58 -21.23
N PHE A 163 -18.27 -8.61 -20.84
CA PHE A 163 -18.70 -8.53 -19.45
C PHE A 163 -18.81 -9.89 -18.75
N ARG A 164 -18.49 -10.99 -19.45
CA ARG A 164 -18.45 -12.31 -18.81
C ARG A 164 -17.23 -12.32 -17.88
N GLU A 165 -17.43 -12.65 -16.60
CA GLU A 165 -16.34 -12.73 -15.62
C GLU A 165 -15.24 -13.63 -16.18
N ALA A 166 -14.05 -13.07 -16.37
CA ALA A 166 -12.87 -13.85 -16.71
C ALA A 166 -12.53 -14.73 -15.51
N ASP A 167 -12.70 -16.04 -15.66
CA ASP A 167 -12.32 -17.01 -14.65
C ASP A 167 -10.78 -17.00 -14.53
N PRO A 168 -10.17 -16.67 -13.37
CA PRO A 168 -8.73 -16.50 -13.22
C PRO A 168 -7.88 -17.77 -13.41
N GLY A 169 -8.43 -18.84 -13.99
CA GLY A 169 -7.74 -20.10 -14.31
C GLY A 169 -7.71 -20.47 -15.79
N GLU A 170 -8.30 -19.68 -16.69
CA GLU A 170 -8.45 -20.02 -18.12
C GLU A 170 -7.46 -19.24 -19.01
N ASP A 171 -6.18 -19.20 -18.64
CA ASP A 171 -5.09 -18.74 -19.51
C ASP A 171 -4.75 -19.82 -20.55
N ALA A 172 -5.70 -20.19 -21.39
CA ALA A 172 -5.42 -20.92 -22.62
C ALA A 172 -4.88 -19.90 -23.65
N LEU A 173 -3.55 -19.82 -23.76
CA LEU A 173 -2.90 -19.13 -24.88
C LEU A 173 -3.49 -19.68 -26.19
N PRO A 174 -4.01 -18.83 -27.09
CA PRO A 174 -4.47 -19.31 -28.39
C PRO A 174 -3.28 -19.90 -29.16
N SER A 175 -3.51 -21.09 -29.73
CA SER A 175 -2.56 -21.80 -30.61
C SER A 175 -2.34 -21.08 -31.93
#